data_AF-A0A0F3R8A2-F1
#
_entry.id   AF-A0A0F3R8A2-F1
#
_cell.length_a   1.000
_cell.length_b   1.000
_cell.length_c   1.000
_cell.angle_alpha   90.00
_cell.angle_beta   90.00
_cell.angle_gamma   90.00
#
_symmetry.space_group_name_H-M   'P 1'
#
loop_
_entity.id
_entity.type
_entity.pdbx_description
1 polymer ?
#
loop_
_entity_poly.entity_id
_entity_poly.type
_entity_poly.pdbx_seq_one_letter_code
_entity_poly.pdbx_strand_id
1 'polypeptide(L)'
;MYEEHCTLKAWQQKSYEQVTTGYRIYADYQKRREQARLADIAREVEREKLVSHTKQIKHEILLSKTVSDVFVALEKDQKFFVALNGNIKYETFNYEFAELAQQALEHKEQELLPRLKDVVAAVEYNGVFSTQDILDKLKNSKHLEDTYKYFDSSLERHQLETNHQVIQQDKEKAKTTDEMLSAISREHEFFKSLDGWLKYVEQYDISLLSAISDAKTYRAG
;
A
#
# COMPACT_ATOMS: atom_id res chain seq x y z
N MET A 1 -51.10 -4.48 70.39
CA MET A 1 -51.92 -3.91 69.30
C MET A 1 -51.29 -2.73 68.58
N TYR A 2 -51.05 -1.55 69.16
CA TYR A 2 -50.50 -0.40 68.39
C TYR A 2 -49.04 -0.61 67.93
N GLU A 3 -48.16 -1.12 68.80
CA GLU A 3 -46.76 -1.41 68.46
C GLU A 3 -46.62 -2.51 67.40
N GLU A 4 -47.43 -3.57 67.47
CA GLU A 4 -47.47 -4.66 66.47
C GLU A 4 -47.96 -4.16 65.10
N HIS A 5 -48.88 -3.18 65.08
CA HIS A 5 -49.36 -2.57 63.84
C HIS A 5 -48.31 -1.67 63.18
N CYS A 6 -47.52 -0.95 63.99
CA CYS A 6 -46.41 -0.13 63.53
C CYS A 6 -45.25 -0.97 62.96
N THR A 7 -44.91 -2.09 63.61
CA THR A 7 -43.85 -3.01 63.13
C THR A 7 -44.26 -3.73 61.84
N LEU A 8 -45.52 -4.13 61.69
CA LEU A 8 -46.03 -4.74 60.45
C LEU A 8 -45.96 -3.76 59.26
N LYS A 9 -46.35 -2.49 59.45
CA LYS A 9 -46.30 -1.47 58.40
C LYS A 9 -44.86 -1.14 57.98
N ALA A 10 -43.94 -1.05 58.94
CA ALA A 10 -42.52 -0.85 58.66
C ALA A 10 -41.90 -2.04 57.90
N TRP A 11 -42.30 -3.27 58.25
CA TRP A 11 -41.86 -4.47 57.52
C TRP A 11 -42.39 -4.49 56.09
N GLN A 12 -43.68 -4.21 55.87
CA GLN A 12 -44.27 -4.12 54.54
C GLN A 12 -43.58 -3.06 53.66
N GLN A 13 -43.28 -1.89 54.22
CA GLN A 13 -42.56 -0.83 53.51
C GLN A 13 -41.15 -1.29 53.11
N LYS A 14 -40.40 -1.90 54.04
CA LYS A 14 -39.05 -2.40 53.77
C LYS A 14 -39.05 -3.53 52.74
N SER A 15 -40.01 -4.43 52.78
CA SER A 15 -40.19 -5.49 51.79
C SER A 15 -40.53 -4.92 50.41
N TYR A 16 -41.41 -3.91 50.34
CA TYR A 16 -41.73 -3.22 49.09
C TYR A 16 -40.51 -2.51 48.50
N GLU A 17 -39.71 -1.83 49.33
CA GLU A 17 -38.48 -1.17 48.91
C GLU A 17 -37.44 -2.16 48.38
N GLN A 18 -37.29 -3.31 49.03
CA GLN A 18 -36.40 -4.39 48.58
C GLN A 18 -36.82 -4.96 47.23
N VAL A 19 -38.10 -5.27 47.05
CA VAL A 19 -38.65 -5.77 45.78
C VAL A 19 -38.48 -4.72 44.69
N THR A 20 -38.81 -3.46 44.96
CA THR A 20 -38.64 -2.34 44.02
C THR A 20 -37.18 -2.16 43.60
N THR A 21 -36.26 -2.28 44.55
CA THR A 21 -34.81 -2.21 44.29
C THR A 21 -34.35 -3.40 43.42
N GLY A 22 -34.83 -4.61 43.70
CA GLY A 22 -34.57 -5.80 42.89
C GLY A 22 -35.02 -5.62 41.44
N TYR A 23 -36.23 -5.09 41.22
CA TYR A 23 -36.74 -4.78 39.88
C TYR A 23 -35.88 -3.75 39.15
N ARG A 24 -35.44 -2.68 39.83
CA ARG A 24 -34.53 -1.68 39.24
C ARG A 24 -33.21 -2.29 38.80
N ILE A 25 -32.57 -3.08 39.68
CA ILE A 25 -31.30 -3.76 39.37
C ILE A 25 -31.46 -4.68 38.16
N TYR A 26 -32.54 -5.47 38.11
CA TYR A 26 -32.82 -6.35 36.99
C TYR A 26 -33.06 -5.57 35.69
N ALA A 27 -33.84 -4.49 35.72
CA ALA A 27 -34.08 -3.64 34.56
C ALA A 27 -32.78 -3.00 34.04
N ASP A 28 -31.93 -2.48 34.93
CA ASP A 28 -30.64 -1.91 34.58
C ASP A 28 -29.67 -2.95 34.00
N TYR A 29 -29.72 -4.18 34.51
CA TYR A 29 -28.96 -5.30 33.95
C TYR A 29 -29.43 -5.64 32.53
N GLN A 30 -30.75 -5.75 32.29
CA GLN A 30 -31.28 -6.01 30.95
C GLN A 30 -30.94 -4.90 29.97
N LYS A 31 -31.03 -3.63 30.41
CA LYS A 31 -30.65 -2.48 29.59
C LYS A 31 -29.17 -2.53 29.19
N ARG A 32 -28.27 -2.81 30.13
CA ARG A 32 -26.83 -2.97 29.84
C ARG A 32 -26.56 -4.14 28.90
N ARG A 33 -27.24 -5.27 29.09
CA ARG A 33 -27.12 -6.44 28.21
C ARG A 33 -27.57 -6.13 26.79
N GLU A 34 -28.69 -5.42 26.63
CA GLU A 34 -29.18 -5.02 25.31
C GLU A 34 -28.24 -4.00 24.65
N GLN A 35 -27.71 -3.04 25.41
CA GLN A 35 -26.70 -2.11 24.90
C GLN A 35 -25.43 -2.82 24.39
N ALA A 36 -24.94 -3.81 25.14
CA ALA A 36 -23.81 -4.62 24.70
C ALA A 36 -24.13 -5.38 23.41
N ARG A 37 -25.32 -6.00 23.32
CA ARG A 37 -25.78 -6.70 22.11
C ARG A 37 -25.84 -5.77 20.90
N LEU A 38 -26.37 -4.55 21.07
CA LEU A 38 -26.43 -3.57 19.98
C LEU A 38 -25.04 -3.07 19.57
N ALA A 39 -24.11 -2.90 20.52
CA ALA A 39 -22.73 -2.54 20.21
C ALA A 39 -22.01 -3.65 19.44
N ASP A 40 -22.23 -4.92 19.80
CA ASP A 40 -21.67 -6.07 19.09
C ASP A 40 -22.20 -6.14 17.65
N ILE A 41 -23.50 -5.94 17.45
CA ILE A 41 -24.11 -5.90 16.10
C ILE A 41 -23.52 -4.74 15.28
N ALA A 42 -23.45 -3.54 15.85
CA ALA A 42 -22.94 -2.38 15.13
C ALA A 42 -21.48 -2.55 14.69
N ARG A 43 -20.67 -3.19 15.54
CA ARG A 43 -19.28 -3.53 15.24
C ARG A 43 -19.17 -4.57 14.11
N GLU A 44 -20.00 -5.60 14.13
CA GLU A 44 -20.00 -6.61 13.04
C GLU A 44 -20.46 -6.00 11.72
N VAL A 45 -21.49 -5.15 11.74
CA VAL A 45 -21.97 -4.42 10.55
C VAL A 45 -20.86 -3.52 9.95
N GLU A 46 -20.08 -2.83 10.80
CA GLU A 46 -18.92 -2.05 10.32
C GLU A 46 -17.89 -2.97 9.66
N ARG A 47 -17.55 -4.10 10.29
CA ARG A 47 -16.59 -5.07 9.76
C ARG A 47 -17.05 -5.69 8.44
N GLU A 48 -18.31 -6.09 8.33
CA GLU A 48 -18.88 -6.64 7.11
C GLU A 48 -18.79 -5.66 5.95
N LYS A 49 -19.04 -4.37 6.20
CA LYS A 49 -18.89 -3.31 5.19
C LYS A 49 -17.44 -3.22 4.69
N LEU A 50 -16.46 -3.24 5.60
CA LEU A 50 -15.03 -3.18 5.27
C LEU A 50 -14.60 -4.40 4.47
N VAL A 51 -14.94 -5.61 4.94
CA VAL A 51 -14.64 -6.88 4.25
C VAL A 51 -15.30 -6.93 2.86
N SER A 52 -16.56 -6.47 2.76
CA SER A 52 -17.29 -6.45 1.49
C SER A 52 -16.60 -5.54 0.47
N HIS A 53 -16.15 -4.35 0.90
CA HIS A 53 -15.40 -3.44 0.04
C HIS A 53 -14.12 -4.08 -0.50
N THR A 54 -13.27 -4.62 0.39
CA THR A 54 -12.00 -5.25 -0.01
C THR A 54 -12.21 -6.43 -0.96
N LYS A 55 -13.23 -7.26 -0.71
CA LYS A 55 -13.59 -8.36 -1.62
C LYS A 55 -14.05 -7.87 -2.99
N GLN A 56 -14.85 -6.80 -3.02
CA GLN A 56 -15.32 -6.20 -4.25
C GLN A 56 -14.17 -5.64 -5.08
N ILE A 57 -13.28 -4.84 -4.48
CA ILE A 57 -12.11 -4.27 -5.18
C ILE A 57 -11.21 -5.37 -5.72
N LYS A 58 -10.91 -6.39 -4.92
CA LYS A 58 -10.10 -7.52 -5.38
C LYS A 58 -10.73 -8.22 -6.60
N HIS A 59 -12.06 -8.36 -6.60
CA HIS A 59 -12.77 -8.93 -7.74
C HIS A 59 -12.73 -8.03 -8.98
N GLU A 60 -12.91 -6.71 -8.81
CA GLU A 60 -12.79 -5.71 -9.88
C GLU A 60 -11.38 -5.73 -10.52
N ILE A 61 -10.32 -5.81 -9.71
CA ILE A 61 -8.93 -5.94 -10.18
C ILE A 61 -8.73 -7.23 -10.98
N LEU A 62 -9.17 -8.38 -10.46
CA LEU A 62 -8.98 -9.67 -11.13
C LEU A 62 -9.68 -9.73 -12.49
N LEU A 63 -10.88 -9.16 -12.59
CA LEU A 63 -11.68 -9.14 -13.82
C LEU A 63 -11.29 -8.03 -14.80
N SER A 64 -10.44 -7.08 -14.39
CA SER A 64 -9.97 -5.98 -15.22
C SER A 64 -9.34 -6.49 -16.52
N LYS A 65 -9.69 -5.90 -17.66
CA LYS A 65 -9.14 -6.29 -18.97
C LYS A 65 -8.01 -5.39 -19.41
N THR A 66 -7.95 -4.19 -18.85
CA THR A 66 -6.94 -3.19 -19.17
C THR A 66 -6.22 -2.74 -17.92
N VAL A 67 -5.02 -2.19 -18.11
CA VAL A 67 -4.25 -1.53 -17.05
C VAL A 67 -5.05 -0.37 -16.45
N SER A 68 -5.80 0.37 -17.28
CA SER A 68 -6.66 1.47 -16.82
C SER A 68 -7.76 1.00 -15.87
N ASP A 69 -8.39 -0.14 -16.14
CA ASP A 69 -9.43 -0.69 -15.26
C ASP A 69 -8.88 -1.02 -13.86
N VAL A 70 -7.66 -1.57 -13.81
CA VAL A 70 -6.97 -1.83 -12.54
C VAL A 70 -6.76 -0.53 -11.77
N PHE A 71 -6.24 0.52 -12.42
CA PHE A 71 -6.01 1.80 -11.75
C PHE A 71 -7.31 2.44 -11.25
N VAL A 72 -8.42 2.32 -11.99
CA VAL A 72 -9.74 2.78 -11.50
C VAL A 72 -10.14 2.05 -10.22
N ALA A 73 -9.94 0.74 -10.14
CA ALA A 73 -10.23 -0.04 -8.94
C ALA A 73 -9.32 0.35 -7.76
N LEU A 74 -8.01 0.53 -8.00
CA LEU A 74 -7.05 0.97 -6.99
C LEU A 74 -7.35 2.37 -6.47
N GLU A 75 -7.69 3.33 -7.35
CA GLU A 75 -8.07 4.69 -6.95
C GLU A 75 -9.35 4.69 -6.11
N LYS A 76 -10.32 3.82 -6.44
CA LYS A 76 -11.55 3.65 -5.67
C LYS A 76 -11.27 3.11 -4.27
N ASP A 77 -10.40 2.11 -4.16
CA ASP A 77 -9.97 1.53 -2.88
C ASP A 77 -9.23 2.55 -2.01
N GLN A 78 -8.25 3.26 -2.59
CA GLN A 78 -7.53 4.33 -1.88
C GLN A 78 -8.48 5.41 -1.38
N LYS A 79 -9.42 5.89 -2.22
CA LYS A 79 -10.41 6.90 -1.80
C LYS A 79 -11.27 6.43 -0.63
N PHE A 80 -11.67 5.16 -0.64
CA PHE A 80 -12.47 4.57 0.43
C PHE A 80 -11.69 4.53 1.76
N PHE A 81 -10.46 4.00 1.75
CA PHE A 81 -9.65 3.86 2.95
C PHE A 81 -9.13 5.20 3.48
N VAL A 82 -8.79 6.15 2.62
CA VAL A 82 -8.44 7.52 3.04
C VAL A 82 -9.60 8.18 3.79
N ALA A 83 -10.85 7.99 3.34
CA ALA A 83 -12.01 8.53 4.03
C ALA A 83 -12.27 7.88 5.40
N LEU A 84 -11.75 6.67 5.61
CA LEU A 84 -11.89 5.91 6.86
C LEU A 84 -10.77 6.19 7.87
N ASN A 85 -9.68 6.86 7.47
CA ASN A 85 -8.58 7.14 8.39
C ASN A 85 -9.05 7.99 9.58
N GLY A 86 -8.87 7.48 10.80
CA GLY A 86 -9.38 8.09 12.03
C GLY A 86 -10.90 8.02 12.23
N ASN A 87 -11.64 7.37 11.32
CA ASN A 87 -13.12 7.29 11.33
C ASN A 87 -13.66 5.87 11.56
N ILE A 88 -12.79 4.88 11.78
CA ILE A 88 -13.21 3.52 12.15
C ILE A 88 -13.58 3.50 13.63
N LYS A 89 -14.86 3.24 13.94
CA LYS A 89 -15.38 3.38 15.29
C LYS A 89 -14.89 2.28 16.23
N TYR A 90 -14.73 1.06 15.72
CA TYR A 90 -14.31 -0.10 16.49
C TYR A 90 -12.88 -0.51 16.15
N GLU A 91 -11.96 0.45 16.22
CA GLU A 91 -10.57 0.32 15.78
C GLU A 91 -9.84 -0.92 16.31
N THR A 92 -9.91 -1.21 17.62
CA THR A 92 -9.25 -2.39 18.20
C THR A 92 -9.75 -3.72 17.60
N PHE A 93 -11.02 -3.77 17.20
CA PHE A 93 -11.61 -4.96 16.57
C PHE A 93 -11.33 -5.01 15.06
N ASN A 94 -11.24 -3.85 14.43
CA ASN A 94 -11.04 -3.67 12.99
C ASN A 94 -9.60 -3.16 12.69
N TYR A 95 -8.60 -3.59 13.47
CA TYR A 95 -7.25 -3.00 13.46
C TYR A 95 -6.57 -3.11 12.09
N GLU A 96 -6.74 -4.25 11.39
CA GLU A 96 -6.19 -4.46 10.05
C GLU A 96 -6.72 -3.41 9.05
N PHE A 97 -7.98 -2.99 9.21
CA PHE A 97 -8.56 -1.95 8.35
C PHE A 97 -8.13 -0.55 8.75
N ALA A 98 -7.79 -0.32 10.03
CA ALA A 98 -7.19 0.92 10.48
C ALA A 98 -5.77 1.09 9.89
N GLU A 99 -4.98 0.01 9.89
CA GLU A 99 -3.68 -0.03 9.22
C GLU A 99 -3.81 0.25 7.72
N LEU A 100 -4.78 -0.37 7.03
CA LEU A 100 -5.05 -0.09 5.61
C LEU A 100 -5.48 1.36 5.37
N ALA A 101 -6.27 1.95 6.26
CA ALA A 101 -6.69 3.35 6.17
C ALA A 101 -5.51 4.31 6.32
N GLN A 102 -4.60 4.02 7.24
CA GLN A 102 -3.36 4.78 7.41
C GLN A 102 -2.45 4.64 6.19
N GLN A 103 -2.20 3.41 5.72
CA GLN A 103 -1.39 3.15 4.52
C GLN A 103 -1.97 3.87 3.29
N ALA A 104 -3.28 3.84 3.10
CA ALA A 104 -3.93 4.52 1.98
C ALA A 104 -3.70 6.04 2.02
N LEU A 105 -3.68 6.66 3.21
CA LEU A 105 -3.33 8.07 3.38
C LEU A 105 -1.86 8.33 3.04
N GLU A 106 -0.94 7.54 3.59
CA GLU A 106 0.49 7.66 3.30
C GLU A 106 0.78 7.52 1.79
N HIS A 107 0.16 6.54 1.14
CA HIS A 107 0.26 6.35 -0.31
C HIS A 107 -0.28 7.54 -1.11
N LYS A 108 -1.33 8.18 -0.61
CA LYS A 108 -1.89 9.37 -1.25
C LYS A 108 -0.94 10.56 -1.11
N GLU A 109 -0.37 10.77 0.08
CA GLU A 109 0.59 11.84 0.35
C GLU A 109 1.89 11.67 -0.45
N GLN A 110 2.33 10.42 -0.65
CA GLN A 110 3.51 10.09 -1.47
C GLN A 110 3.23 10.07 -2.98
N GLU A 111 1.98 10.32 -3.39
CA GLU A 111 1.52 10.22 -4.78
C GLU A 111 1.87 8.86 -5.42
N LEU A 112 1.79 7.78 -4.65
CA LEU A 112 2.25 6.45 -5.08
C LEU A 112 1.48 5.93 -6.29
N LEU A 113 0.15 6.09 -6.33
CA LEU A 113 -0.66 5.66 -7.47
C LEU A 113 -0.35 6.45 -8.76
N PRO A 114 -0.30 7.81 -8.74
CA PRO A 114 0.19 8.59 -9.87
C PRO A 114 1.57 8.14 -10.36
N ARG A 115 2.56 8.00 -9.45
CA ARG A 115 3.91 7.57 -9.81
C ARG A 115 3.95 6.16 -10.40
N LEU A 116 3.13 5.24 -9.87
CA LEU A 116 2.97 3.90 -10.43
C LEU A 116 2.37 3.95 -11.84
N LYS A 117 1.40 4.83 -12.08
CA LYS A 117 0.80 5.00 -13.40
C LYS A 117 1.82 5.52 -14.42
N ASP A 118 2.63 6.50 -14.02
CA ASP A 118 3.67 7.09 -14.86
C ASP A 118 4.75 6.06 -15.21
N VAL A 119 5.24 5.31 -14.22
CA VAL A 119 6.27 4.29 -14.46
C VAL A 119 5.73 3.14 -15.30
N VAL A 120 4.47 2.72 -15.09
CA VAL A 120 3.81 1.70 -15.92
C VAL A 120 3.70 2.15 -17.37
N ALA A 121 3.31 3.40 -17.63
CA ALA A 121 3.28 3.94 -18.98
C ALA A 121 4.68 4.00 -19.60
N ALA A 122 5.71 4.35 -18.81
CA ALA A 122 7.08 4.41 -19.28
C ALA A 122 7.66 3.03 -19.62
N VAL A 123 7.44 2.00 -18.78
CA VAL A 123 7.92 0.64 -19.07
C VAL A 123 7.24 0.03 -20.28
N GLU A 124 5.96 0.35 -20.51
CA GLU A 124 5.24 -0.08 -21.72
C GLU A 124 5.77 0.63 -22.97
N TYR A 125 5.90 1.97 -22.91
CA TYR A 125 6.37 2.78 -24.02
C TYR A 125 7.79 2.41 -24.47
N ASN A 126 8.69 2.13 -23.53
CA ASN A 126 10.06 1.71 -23.81
C ASN A 126 10.17 0.21 -24.12
N GLY A 127 9.06 -0.55 -24.13
CA GLY A 127 9.07 -1.97 -24.44
C GLY A 127 9.79 -2.84 -23.40
N VAL A 128 9.92 -2.36 -22.16
CA VAL A 128 10.51 -3.11 -21.04
C VAL A 128 9.59 -4.27 -20.65
N PHE A 129 8.28 -4.04 -20.69
CA PHE A 129 7.25 -5.04 -20.44
C PHE A 129 6.16 -4.96 -21.49
N SER A 130 5.54 -6.09 -21.81
CA SER A 130 4.31 -6.10 -22.58
C SER A 130 3.13 -5.62 -21.73
N THR A 131 2.06 -5.14 -22.37
CA THR A 131 0.81 -4.80 -21.68
C THR A 131 0.27 -5.96 -20.84
N GLN A 132 0.44 -7.20 -21.31
CA GLN A 132 -0.01 -8.39 -20.61
C GLN A 132 0.81 -8.65 -19.34
N ASP A 133 2.14 -8.54 -19.40
CA ASP A 133 3.00 -8.71 -18.22
C ASP A 133 2.72 -7.65 -17.16
N ILE A 134 2.48 -6.41 -17.58
CA ILE A 134 2.09 -5.30 -16.69
C ILE A 134 0.76 -5.64 -16.00
N LEU A 135 -0.23 -6.07 -16.77
CA LEU A 135 -1.55 -6.40 -16.25
C LEU A 135 -1.48 -7.56 -15.23
N ASP A 136 -0.73 -8.61 -15.55
CA ASP A 136 -0.55 -9.76 -14.67
C ASP A 136 0.19 -9.37 -13.39
N LYS A 137 1.21 -8.52 -13.49
CA LYS A 137 1.93 -8.03 -12.32
C LYS A 137 1.03 -7.18 -11.41
N LEU A 138 0.24 -6.28 -11.98
CA LEU A 138 -0.68 -5.42 -11.22
C LEU A 138 -1.79 -6.23 -10.55
N LYS A 139 -2.37 -7.22 -11.24
CA LYS A 139 -3.44 -8.09 -10.69
C LYS A 139 -2.99 -8.95 -9.52
N ASN A 140 -1.73 -9.38 -9.55
CA ASN A 140 -1.13 -10.23 -8.53
C ASN A 140 -0.35 -9.44 -7.46
N SER A 141 -0.46 -8.11 -7.48
CA SER A 141 0.18 -7.24 -6.50
C SER A 141 -0.37 -7.51 -5.10
N LYS A 142 0.55 -7.70 -4.13
CA LYS A 142 0.22 -7.75 -2.70
C LYS A 142 0.46 -6.40 -2.02
N HIS A 143 1.53 -5.71 -2.44
CA HIS A 143 1.94 -4.41 -1.94
C HIS A 143 2.24 -3.51 -3.14
N LEU A 144 1.70 -2.30 -3.09
CA LEU A 144 1.72 -1.37 -4.21
C LEU A 144 3.13 -0.79 -4.40
N GLU A 145 3.84 -0.59 -3.29
CA GLU A 145 5.22 -0.08 -3.19
C GLU A 145 6.20 -1.06 -3.84
N ASP A 146 6.07 -2.35 -3.55
CA ASP A 146 6.89 -3.39 -4.18
C ASP A 146 6.65 -3.45 -5.69
N THR A 147 5.41 -3.21 -6.09
CA THR A 147 5.01 -3.20 -7.51
C THR A 147 5.56 -1.98 -8.22
N TYR A 148 5.50 -0.81 -7.60
CA TYR A 148 6.16 0.40 -8.06
C TYR A 148 7.67 0.21 -8.18
N LYS A 149 8.33 -0.27 -7.11
CA LYS A 149 9.77 -0.51 -7.08
C LYS A 149 10.20 -1.47 -8.19
N TYR A 150 9.41 -2.52 -8.44
CA TYR A 150 9.66 -3.47 -9.51
C TYR A 150 9.68 -2.82 -10.90
N PHE A 151 8.68 -2.01 -11.23
CA PHE A 151 8.64 -1.35 -12.54
C PHE A 151 9.71 -0.27 -12.67
N ASP A 152 9.92 0.54 -11.64
CA ASP A 152 10.91 1.64 -11.65
C ASP A 152 12.34 1.09 -11.76
N SER A 153 12.67 0.01 -11.05
CA SER A 153 14.01 -0.58 -11.16
C SER A 153 14.24 -1.31 -12.49
N SER A 154 13.22 -1.95 -13.04
CA SER A 154 13.30 -2.53 -14.38
C SER A 154 13.47 -1.47 -15.47
N LEU A 155 12.81 -0.31 -15.34
CA LEU A 155 12.98 0.80 -16.26
C LEU A 155 14.40 1.38 -16.21
N GLU A 156 14.92 1.63 -15.00
CA GLU A 156 16.29 2.11 -14.80
C GLU A 156 17.29 1.15 -15.44
N ARG A 157 17.18 -0.15 -15.14
CA ARG A 157 18.05 -1.18 -15.73
C ARG A 157 18.00 -1.17 -17.26
N HIS A 158 16.81 -1.14 -17.84
CA HIS A 158 16.66 -1.15 -19.29
C HIS A 158 17.31 0.08 -19.95
N GLN A 159 17.18 1.26 -19.34
CA GLN A 159 17.82 2.48 -19.85
C GLN A 159 19.35 2.38 -19.79
N LEU A 160 19.90 1.82 -18.72
CA LEU A 160 21.34 1.59 -18.59
C LEU A 160 21.86 0.59 -19.63
N GLU A 161 21.19 -0.54 -19.78
CA GLU A 161 21.53 -1.58 -20.75
C GLU A 161 21.46 -1.05 -22.18
N THR A 162 20.41 -0.30 -22.52
CA THR A 162 20.24 0.29 -23.85
C THR A 162 21.36 1.27 -24.17
N ASN A 163 21.68 2.18 -23.24
CA ASN A 163 22.75 3.15 -23.43
C ASN A 163 24.12 2.46 -23.56
N HIS A 164 24.39 1.47 -22.71
CA HIS A 164 25.65 0.72 -22.78
C HIS A 164 25.77 -0.07 -24.08
N GLN A 165 24.67 -0.68 -24.55
CA GLN A 165 24.64 -1.42 -25.81
C GLN A 165 24.89 -0.51 -27.02
N VAL A 166 24.33 0.71 -27.05
CA VAL A 166 24.61 1.68 -28.12
C VAL A 166 26.10 2.00 -28.16
N ILE A 167 26.73 2.20 -27.00
CA ILE A 167 28.18 2.47 -26.91
C ILE A 167 29.00 1.25 -27.39
N GLN A 168 28.60 0.01 -27.04
CA GLN A 168 29.28 -1.18 -27.57
C GLN A 168 29.16 -1.29 -29.09
N GLN A 169 27.98 -1.03 -29.65
CA GLN A 169 27.79 -1.06 -31.10
C GLN A 169 28.65 -0.02 -31.81
N ASP A 170 28.85 1.16 -31.21
CA ASP A 170 29.74 2.17 -31.77
C ASP A 170 31.19 1.73 -31.76
N LYS A 171 31.63 1.01 -30.72
CA LYS A 171 32.97 0.39 -30.67
C LYS A 171 33.13 -0.68 -31.75
N GLU A 172 32.14 -1.53 -31.94
CA GLU A 172 32.14 -2.58 -32.97
C GLU A 172 32.13 -2.01 -34.39
N LYS A 173 31.44 -0.90 -34.61
CA LYS A 173 31.31 -0.25 -35.93
C LYS A 173 32.43 0.72 -36.26
N ALA A 174 33.28 1.08 -35.29
CA ALA A 174 34.41 1.99 -35.49
C ALA A 174 35.38 1.44 -36.55
N LYS A 175 35.69 2.25 -37.56
CA LYS A 175 36.58 1.89 -38.68
C LYS A 175 37.96 2.52 -38.52
N THR A 176 38.08 3.50 -37.63
CA THR A 176 39.31 4.23 -37.36
C THR A 176 39.67 4.18 -35.87
N THR A 177 40.95 4.40 -35.57
CA THR A 177 41.43 4.50 -34.19
C THR A 177 40.77 5.67 -33.45
N ASP A 178 40.54 6.80 -34.12
CA ASP A 178 39.90 7.97 -33.51
C ASP A 178 38.43 7.71 -33.14
N GLU A 179 37.67 7.02 -34.00
CA GLU A 179 36.29 6.60 -33.71
C GLU A 179 36.25 5.63 -32.51
N MET A 180 37.19 4.68 -32.45
CA MET A 180 37.31 3.75 -31.33
C MET A 180 37.63 4.48 -30.03
N LEU A 181 38.61 5.40 -30.03
CA LEU A 181 38.98 6.20 -28.85
C LEU A 181 37.82 7.08 -28.38
N SER A 182 37.06 7.66 -29.32
CA SER A 182 35.86 8.43 -29.00
C SER A 182 34.77 7.57 -28.35
N ALA A 183 34.53 6.35 -28.85
CA ALA A 183 33.56 5.44 -28.25
C ALA A 183 33.98 4.96 -26.85
N ILE A 184 35.27 4.65 -26.64
CA ILE A 184 35.82 4.33 -25.31
C ILE A 184 35.67 5.52 -24.35
N SER A 185 35.93 6.73 -24.81
CA SER A 185 35.77 7.95 -23.99
C SER A 185 34.32 8.16 -23.58
N ARG A 186 33.36 7.92 -24.49
CA ARG A 186 31.93 7.97 -24.17
C ARG A 186 31.50 6.88 -23.18
N GLU A 187 32.05 5.67 -23.29
CA GLU A 187 31.83 4.60 -22.32
C GLU A 187 32.29 5.00 -20.92
N HIS A 188 33.49 5.58 -20.83
CA HIS A 188 34.04 6.06 -19.58
C HIS A 188 33.19 7.18 -18.95
N GLU A 189 32.81 8.19 -19.72
CA GLU A 189 31.94 9.28 -19.24
C GLU A 189 30.53 8.78 -18.89
N PHE A 190 30.00 7.78 -19.61
CA PHE A 190 28.76 7.11 -19.24
C PHE A 190 28.86 6.50 -17.84
N PHE A 191 29.83 5.63 -17.57
CA PHE A 191 29.98 5.00 -16.25
C PHE A 191 30.24 6.01 -15.14
N LYS A 192 31.06 7.03 -15.41
CA LYS A 192 31.31 8.13 -14.47
C LYS A 192 30.05 8.92 -14.14
N SER A 193 29.15 9.11 -15.12
CA SER A 193 27.86 9.78 -14.89
C SER A 193 26.90 8.98 -13.98
N LEU A 194 27.13 7.67 -13.81
CA LEU A 194 26.32 6.83 -12.93
C LEU A 194 26.75 6.88 -11.46
N ASP A 195 27.95 7.40 -11.14
CA ASP A 195 28.44 7.48 -9.76
C ASP A 195 27.50 8.33 -8.89
N GLY A 196 26.89 7.71 -7.88
CA GLY A 196 25.93 8.35 -6.98
C GLY A 196 24.54 8.62 -7.57
N TRP A 197 24.26 8.18 -8.80
CA TRP A 197 22.97 8.43 -9.48
C TRP A 197 22.07 7.20 -9.61
N LEU A 198 22.59 6.00 -9.37
CA LEU A 198 21.79 4.78 -9.38
C LEU A 198 20.85 4.72 -8.17
N LYS A 199 19.55 4.57 -8.41
CA LYS A 199 18.55 4.50 -7.34
C LYS A 199 18.52 3.12 -6.67
N TYR A 200 18.82 2.06 -7.43
CA TYR A 200 18.69 0.67 -6.99
C TYR A 200 20.03 -0.07 -7.00
N VAL A 201 21.06 0.53 -6.40
CA VAL A 201 22.45 0.01 -6.37
C VAL A 201 22.51 -1.47 -5.96
N GLU A 202 21.67 -1.89 -5.02
CA GLU A 202 21.64 -3.25 -4.50
C GLU A 202 21.19 -4.31 -5.52
N GLN A 203 20.62 -3.90 -6.65
CA GLN A 203 20.09 -4.80 -7.70
C GLN A 203 21.05 -5.00 -8.87
N TYR A 204 22.22 -4.35 -8.85
CA TYR A 204 23.22 -4.43 -9.91
C TYR A 204 24.35 -5.39 -9.55
N ASP A 205 24.97 -5.96 -10.57
CA ASP A 205 26.09 -6.88 -10.39
C ASP A 205 27.38 -6.14 -10.00
N ILE A 206 28.32 -6.90 -9.42
CA ILE A 206 29.62 -6.36 -9.00
C ILE A 206 30.40 -5.81 -10.20
N SER A 207 30.18 -6.35 -11.40
CA SER A 207 30.84 -5.93 -12.64
C SER A 207 30.50 -4.48 -12.99
N LEU A 208 29.21 -4.12 -13.02
CA LEU A 208 28.77 -2.75 -13.29
C LEU A 208 29.28 -1.79 -12.22
N LEU A 209 29.17 -2.16 -10.95
CA LEU A 209 29.64 -1.33 -9.84
C LEU A 209 31.16 -1.10 -9.89
N SER A 210 31.92 -2.12 -10.30
CA SER A 210 33.37 -2.01 -10.51
C SER A 210 33.69 -1.08 -11.68
N ALA A 211 32.98 -1.19 -12.81
CA ALA A 211 33.17 -0.31 -13.95
C ALA A 211 32.92 1.17 -13.61
N ILE A 212 31.90 1.47 -12.79
CA ILE A 212 31.63 2.81 -12.27
C ILE A 212 32.78 3.28 -11.36
N SER A 213 33.25 2.42 -10.45
CA SER A 213 34.38 2.74 -9.57
C SER A 213 35.67 3.01 -10.34
N ASP A 214 35.96 2.20 -11.36
CA ASP A 214 37.16 2.37 -12.19
C ASP A 214 37.10 3.67 -12.99
N ALA A 215 35.93 3.99 -13.55
CA ALA A 215 35.70 5.23 -14.30
C ALA A 215 35.94 6.50 -13.44
N LYS A 216 35.79 6.42 -12.12
CA LYS A 216 36.09 7.52 -11.20
C LYS A 216 37.59 7.78 -11.02
N THR A 217 38.41 6.73 -11.07
CA THR A 217 39.84 6.81 -10.71
C THR A 217 40.72 7.36 -11.83
N TYR A 218 40.29 7.27 -13.09
CA TYR A 218 40.98 7.88 -14.22
C TYR A 218 40.59 9.35 -14.38
N ARG A 219 41.38 10.26 -13.79
CA ARG A 219 41.45 11.64 -14.28
C ARG A 219 42.38 11.65 -15.48
N ALA A 220 41.85 11.98 -16.66
CA ALA A 220 42.68 12.41 -17.78
C ALA A 220 43.63 13.53 -17.28
N GLY A 221 44.93 13.27 -17.36
CA GLY A 221 45.98 14.24 -17.07
C GLY A 221 46.10 15.30 -18.14
#